data_AF-A0A0B1SXJ3-F1
#
_entry.id   AF-A0A0B1SXJ3-F1
#
_cell.length_a   1.000
_cell.length_b   1.000
_cell.length_c   1.000
_cell.angle_alpha   90.00
_cell.angle_beta   90.00
_cell.angle_gamma   90.00
#
_symmetry.space_group_name_H-M   'P 1'
#
loop_
_entity.id
_entity.type
_entity.pdbx_description
1 polymer ?
#
loop_
_entity_poly.entity_id
_entity_poly.type
_entity_poly.pdbx_seq_one_letter_code
_entity_poly.pdbx_strand_id
1 'polypeptide(L)'
;MYWRFVRRRIKGASKEENQEEYVMVNADDFGDMDEEKKKQLEQEKLRKKEERELKLDHLLNRSLVGSKMQELLGNYILLEQYYMEECVRKAIDMDVREEGMLSSVVDDVLFLVRKCVRRATSSGSVDCVCAALNNGVALLETTFYQYLFGAVQAGYPSTNFAAEALQTAQNAYNVIQHGEDVFFVHCNNLELQ
;
A
#
# COMPACT_ATOMS: atom_id res chain seq x y z
N MET A 1 -6.87 27.33 18.81
CA MET A 1 -7.20 27.88 20.16
C MET A 1 -7.70 26.83 21.15
N TYR A 2 -8.53 25.87 20.73
CA TYR A 2 -9.11 24.83 21.62
C TYR A 2 -8.06 23.96 22.35
N TRP A 3 -6.96 23.63 21.68
CA TRP A 3 -5.91 22.78 22.27
C TRP A 3 -5.21 23.42 23.49
N ARG A 4 -5.13 24.77 23.53
CA ARG A 4 -4.57 25.48 24.70
C ARG A 4 -5.48 25.37 25.92
N PHE A 5 -6.79 25.26 25.70
CA PHE A 5 -7.79 25.16 26.76
C PHE A 5 -7.84 23.73 27.34
N VAL A 6 -7.91 22.72 26.47
CA VAL A 6 -7.89 21.31 26.91
C VAL A 6 -6.57 20.97 27.61
N ARG A 7 -5.43 21.44 27.09
CA ARG A 7 -4.12 21.24 27.75
C ARG A 7 -4.05 21.88 29.14
N ARG A 8 -4.74 23.00 29.35
CA ARG A 8 -4.78 23.69 30.65
C ARG A 8 -5.63 22.92 31.66
N ARG A 9 -6.73 22.31 31.20
CA ARG A 9 -7.62 21.47 32.02
C ARG A 9 -6.96 20.14 32.40
N ILE A 10 -6.29 19.48 31.45
CA ILE A 10 -5.50 18.27 31.71
C ILE A 10 -4.35 18.58 32.68
N LYS A 11 -3.64 19.71 32.50
CA LYS A 11 -2.60 20.14 33.45
C LYS A 11 -3.14 20.45 34.85
N GLY A 12 -4.37 20.95 34.95
CA GLY A 12 -5.03 21.24 36.23
C GLY A 12 -5.34 19.96 37.01
N ALA A 13 -5.97 18.99 36.34
CA ALA A 13 -6.26 17.68 36.94
C ALA A 13 -4.99 16.93 37.37
N SER A 14 -3.93 16.97 36.56
CA SER A 14 -2.63 16.38 36.95
C SER A 14 -1.95 17.11 38.12
N LYS A 15 -2.29 18.39 38.36
CA LYS A 15 -1.74 19.19 39.46
C LYS A 15 -2.43 18.85 40.77
N GLU A 16 -3.75 18.65 40.75
CA GLU A 16 -4.54 18.24 41.91
C GLU A 16 -4.18 16.79 42.33
N GLU A 17 -4.07 15.84 41.39
CA GLU A 17 -3.59 14.48 41.68
C GLU A 17 -2.13 14.46 42.18
N ASN A 18 -1.22 15.23 41.57
CA ASN A 18 0.14 15.35 42.08
C ASN A 18 0.19 16.02 43.45
N GLN A 19 -0.72 16.95 43.76
CA GLN A 19 -0.76 17.62 45.05
C GLN A 19 -1.28 16.68 46.14
N GLU A 20 -2.25 15.80 45.84
CA GLU A 20 -2.65 14.72 46.76
C GLU A 20 -1.55 13.66 46.95
N GLU A 21 -0.80 13.32 45.90
CA GLU A 21 0.36 12.41 46.00
C GLU A 21 1.54 13.03 46.77
N TYR A 22 1.75 14.35 46.64
CA TYR A 22 2.84 15.09 47.31
C TYR A 22 2.53 15.39 48.78
N VAL A 23 1.26 15.57 49.15
CA VAL A 23 0.84 15.79 50.55
C VAL A 23 1.08 14.55 51.42
N MET A 24 1.23 13.36 50.82
CA MET A 24 1.55 12.12 51.53
C MET A 24 3.04 11.89 51.78
N VAL A 25 3.92 12.80 51.34
CA VAL A 25 5.36 12.73 51.61
C VAL A 25 5.79 14.05 52.22
N ASN A 26 5.69 14.15 53.55
CA ASN A 26 6.32 15.25 54.29
C ASN A 26 7.81 15.27 53.95
N ALA A 27 8.27 16.41 53.44
CA ALA A 27 9.60 16.60 52.85
C ALA A 27 10.76 16.65 53.87
N ASP A 28 10.49 16.35 55.14
CA ASP A 28 11.43 16.59 56.24
C ASP A 28 12.05 15.32 56.84
N ASP A 29 11.79 14.13 56.28
CA ASP A 29 12.40 12.86 56.74
C ASP A 29 13.36 12.27 55.68
N PHE A 30 14.35 13.07 55.29
CA PHE A 30 15.42 12.68 54.37
C PHE A 30 16.66 12.23 55.17
N GLY A 31 16.62 10.99 55.65
CA GLY A 31 17.77 10.31 56.22
C GLY A 31 17.78 8.85 55.76
N ASP A 32 18.37 8.60 54.58
CA ASP A 32 18.68 7.28 54.03
C ASP A 32 17.45 6.41 53.63
N MET A 33 16.82 6.77 52.51
CA MET A 33 15.91 5.86 51.80
C MET A 33 16.74 4.79 51.08
N ASP A 34 16.69 3.54 51.56
CA ASP A 34 17.24 2.37 50.86
C ASP A 34 16.90 2.42 49.36
N GLU A 35 17.91 2.18 48.50
CA GLU A 35 17.79 2.04 47.03
C GLU A 35 16.60 1.14 46.62
N GLU A 36 16.31 0.15 47.46
CA GLU A 36 15.23 -0.81 47.31
C GLU A 36 13.84 -0.20 47.52
N LYS A 37 13.66 0.71 48.50
CA LYS A 37 12.40 1.45 48.70
C LYS A 37 12.12 2.41 47.55
N LYS A 38 13.17 3.01 46.98
CA LYS A 38 13.05 3.89 45.80
C LYS A 38 12.57 3.12 44.56
N LYS A 39 13.10 1.92 44.33
CA LYS A 39 12.64 1.01 43.26
C LYS A 39 11.21 0.55 43.45
N GLN A 40 10.81 0.21 44.68
CA GLN A 40 9.43 -0.18 44.98
C GLN A 40 8.44 0.95 44.72
N LEU A 41 8.79 2.18 45.13
CA LEU A 41 7.96 3.37 44.86
C LEU A 41 7.83 3.64 43.34
N GLU A 42 8.91 3.49 42.58
CA GLU A 42 8.91 3.70 41.13
C GLU A 42 8.07 2.64 40.40
N GLN A 43 8.16 1.37 40.81
CA GLN A 43 7.30 0.29 40.30
C GLN A 43 5.82 0.51 40.64
N GLU A 44 5.51 0.97 41.85
CA GLU A 44 4.12 1.27 42.23
C GLU A 44 3.56 2.45 41.43
N LYS A 45 4.37 3.48 41.17
CA LYS A 45 4.00 4.60 40.29
C LYS A 45 3.74 4.14 38.86
N LEU A 46 4.57 3.24 38.34
CA LEU A 46 4.39 2.65 37.01
C LEU A 46 3.07 1.87 36.94
N ARG A 47 2.80 1.02 37.93
CA ARG A 47 1.57 0.22 38.01
C ARG A 47 0.32 1.09 38.12
N LYS A 48 0.35 2.13 38.97
CA LYS A 48 -0.76 3.11 39.07
C LYS A 48 -0.97 3.87 37.76
N LYS A 49 0.10 4.18 37.02
CA LYS A 49 0.01 4.81 35.70
C LYS A 49 -0.65 3.87 34.69
N GLU A 50 -0.24 2.62 34.62
CA GLU A 50 -0.84 1.59 33.73
C GLU A 50 -2.33 1.39 34.04
N GLU A 51 -2.71 1.30 35.32
CA GLU A 51 -4.12 1.17 35.72
C GLU A 51 -4.96 2.38 35.29
N ARG A 52 -4.41 3.59 35.37
CA ARG A 52 -5.07 4.82 34.90
C ARG A 52 -5.22 4.82 33.38
N GLU A 53 -4.21 4.41 32.64
CA GLU A 53 -4.26 4.30 31.17
C GLU A 53 -5.31 3.27 30.72
N LEU A 54 -5.38 2.10 31.36
CA LEU A 54 -6.41 1.08 31.11
C LEU A 54 -7.83 1.60 31.40
N LYS A 55 -8.03 2.29 32.53
CA LYS A 55 -9.33 2.89 32.86
C LYS A 55 -9.73 3.94 31.82
N LEU A 56 -8.79 4.77 31.39
CA LEU A 56 -9.03 5.78 30.36
C LEU A 56 -9.41 5.13 29.02
N ASP A 57 -8.68 4.09 28.61
CA ASP A 57 -8.97 3.35 27.38
C ASP A 57 -10.37 2.70 27.42
N HIS A 58 -10.75 2.09 28.54
CA HIS A 58 -12.10 1.56 28.74
C HIS A 58 -13.18 2.63 28.64
N LEU A 59 -12.96 3.80 29.23
CA LEU A 59 -13.91 4.92 29.15
C LEU A 59 -14.03 5.44 27.73
N LEU A 60 -12.91 5.58 27.01
CA LEU A 60 -12.90 6.03 25.62
C LEU A 60 -13.62 5.03 24.70
N ASN A 61 -13.32 3.73 24.82
CA ASN A 61 -13.91 2.67 24.01
C ASN A 61 -15.41 2.47 24.26
N ARG A 62 -15.90 2.78 25.47
CA ARG A 62 -17.34 2.75 25.78
C ARG A 62 -18.06 4.08 25.56
N SER A 63 -17.31 5.14 25.26
CA SER A 63 -17.90 6.46 25.03
C SER A 63 -18.53 6.57 23.64
N LEU A 64 -19.43 7.55 23.50
CA LEU A 64 -19.97 7.94 22.21
C LEU A 64 -18.87 8.40 21.24
N VAL A 65 -17.81 9.05 21.73
CA VAL A 65 -16.68 9.50 20.92
C VAL A 65 -15.92 8.32 20.33
N GLY A 66 -15.64 7.29 21.13
CA GLY A 66 -15.00 6.05 20.65
C GLY A 66 -15.84 5.36 19.60
N SER A 67 -17.15 5.25 19.84
CA SER A 67 -18.10 4.67 18.86
C SER A 67 -18.10 5.43 17.53
N LYS A 68 -18.14 6.77 17.58
CA LYS A 68 -18.11 7.62 16.38
C LYS A 68 -16.77 7.59 15.66
N MET A 69 -15.67 7.44 16.40
CA MET A 69 -14.34 7.25 15.82
C MET A 69 -14.26 5.92 15.06
N GLN A 70 -14.77 4.83 15.63
CA GLN A 70 -14.80 3.53 14.93
C GLN A 70 -15.66 3.58 13.66
N GLU A 71 -16.83 4.23 13.70
CA GLU A 71 -17.69 4.44 12.52
C GLU A 71 -16.95 5.25 11.43
N LEU A 72 -16.25 6.31 11.82
CA LEU A 72 -15.47 7.13 10.89
C LEU A 72 -14.32 6.33 10.26
N LEU A 73 -13.59 5.55 11.04
CA LEU A 73 -12.51 4.69 10.54
C LEU A 73 -13.04 3.58 9.62
N GLY A 74 -14.21 3.01 9.93
CA GLY A 74 -14.88 2.04 9.05
C GLY A 74 -15.22 2.65 7.68
N ASN A 75 -15.80 3.86 7.67
CA ASN A 75 -16.09 4.57 6.42
C ASN A 75 -14.80 4.96 5.67
N TYR A 76 -13.76 5.35 6.38
CA TYR A 76 -12.46 5.67 5.80
C TYR A 76 -11.86 4.46 5.05
N ILE A 77 -11.88 3.27 5.64
CA ILE A 77 -11.37 2.04 5.01
C ILE A 77 -12.09 1.76 3.68
N LEU A 78 -13.42 1.88 3.66
CA LEU A 78 -14.23 1.68 2.44
C LEU A 78 -13.86 2.68 1.34
N LEU A 79 -13.72 3.96 1.70
CA LEU A 79 -13.32 5.00 0.76
C LEU A 79 -11.90 4.80 0.24
N GLU A 80 -10.98 4.40 1.11
CA GLU A 80 -9.58 4.14 0.76
C GLU A 80 -9.46 2.93 -0.18
N GLN A 81 -10.25 1.87 0.05
CA GLN A 81 -10.34 0.72 -0.85
C GLN A 81 -10.80 1.14 -2.24
N TYR A 82 -11.95 1.82 -2.33
CA TYR A 82 -12.49 2.29 -3.59
C TYR A 82 -11.52 3.20 -4.34
N TYR A 83 -10.88 4.14 -3.63
CA TYR A 83 -9.85 4.99 -4.21
C TYR A 83 -8.70 4.17 -4.82
N MET A 84 -8.22 3.16 -4.08
CA MET A 84 -7.10 2.34 -4.53
C MET A 84 -7.45 1.56 -5.81
N GLU A 85 -8.63 0.94 -5.85
CA GLU A 85 -9.14 0.20 -7.00
C GLU A 85 -9.30 1.09 -8.23
N GLU A 86 -9.97 2.23 -8.09
CA GLU A 86 -10.21 3.17 -9.20
C GLU A 86 -8.91 3.76 -9.76
N CYS A 87 -7.97 4.13 -8.88
CA CYS A 87 -6.72 4.71 -9.35
C CYS A 87 -5.81 3.69 -10.02
N VAL A 88 -5.77 2.43 -9.55
CA VAL A 88 -5.03 1.37 -10.25
C VAL A 88 -5.65 1.06 -11.60
N ARG A 89 -6.98 0.99 -11.69
CA ARG A 89 -7.65 0.80 -12.99
C ARG A 89 -7.30 1.91 -13.96
N LYS A 90 -7.32 3.17 -13.51
CA LYS A 90 -6.87 4.30 -14.34
C LYS A 90 -5.41 4.22 -14.75
N ALA A 91 -4.52 3.79 -13.86
CA ALA A 91 -3.10 3.63 -14.19
C ALA A 91 -2.92 2.57 -15.29
N ILE A 92 -3.68 1.47 -15.22
CA ILE A 92 -3.73 0.43 -16.24
C ILE A 92 -4.27 0.98 -17.57
N ASP A 93 -5.40 1.70 -17.55
CA ASP A 93 -6.01 2.25 -18.76
C ASP A 93 -5.11 3.28 -19.47
N MET A 94 -4.25 3.96 -18.70
CA MET A 94 -3.28 4.92 -19.20
C MET A 94 -1.95 4.29 -19.64
N ASP A 95 -1.77 2.98 -19.47
CA ASP A 95 -0.52 2.30 -19.84
C ASP A 95 -0.37 2.24 -21.36
N VAL A 96 0.50 3.08 -21.90
CA VAL A 96 0.82 3.11 -23.34
C VAL A 96 2.04 2.23 -23.59
N ARG A 97 1.84 1.11 -24.30
CA ARG A 97 2.92 0.22 -24.72
C ARG A 97 3.59 0.74 -25.99
N GLU A 98 4.59 1.60 -25.84
CA GLU A 98 5.49 1.99 -26.96
C GLU A 98 6.58 0.93 -27.18
N GLU A 99 6.94 0.68 -28.44
CA GLU A 99 7.98 -0.28 -28.80
C GLU A 99 9.35 0.14 -28.22
N GLY A 100 9.98 -0.77 -27.48
CA GLY A 100 11.30 -0.55 -26.88
C GLY A 100 11.29 0.13 -25.50
N MET A 101 10.13 0.50 -24.98
CA MET A 101 9.98 1.13 -23.65
C MET A 101 9.43 0.14 -22.62
N LEU A 102 9.95 0.21 -21.40
CA LEU A 102 9.40 -0.54 -20.26
C LEU A 102 8.14 0.19 -19.76
N SER A 103 7.05 -0.53 -19.55
CA SER A 103 5.82 0.05 -18.99
C SER A 103 6.07 0.61 -17.58
N SER A 104 5.64 1.86 -17.34
CA SER A 104 5.73 2.51 -16.02
C SER A 104 4.62 2.08 -15.06
N VAL A 105 3.62 1.33 -15.55
CA VAL A 105 2.41 0.99 -14.78
C VAL A 105 2.74 0.22 -13.50
N VAL A 106 3.80 -0.59 -13.50
CA VAL A 106 4.25 -1.34 -12.32
C VAL A 106 4.68 -0.38 -11.22
N ASP A 107 5.49 0.62 -11.57
CA ASP A 107 5.97 1.62 -10.62
C ASP A 107 4.81 2.49 -10.12
N ASP A 108 3.90 2.88 -11.01
CA ASP A 108 2.72 3.69 -10.68
C ASP A 108 1.79 2.97 -9.70
N VAL A 109 1.49 1.69 -9.96
CA VAL A 109 0.63 0.86 -9.09
C VAL A 109 1.30 0.64 -7.73
N LEU A 110 2.58 0.28 -7.69
CA LEU A 110 3.29 0.07 -6.43
C LEU A 110 3.43 1.38 -5.64
N PHE A 111 3.64 2.50 -6.32
CA PHE A 111 3.63 3.82 -5.69
C PHE A 111 2.27 4.14 -5.08
N LEU A 112 1.18 3.80 -5.77
CA LEU A 112 -0.17 4.06 -5.30
C LEU A 112 -0.56 3.22 -4.08
N VAL A 113 -0.21 1.93 -4.09
CA VAL A 113 -0.40 1.05 -2.92
C VAL A 113 0.39 1.59 -1.73
N ARG A 114 1.67 1.93 -1.92
CA ARG A 114 2.51 2.54 -0.87
C ARG A 114 1.91 3.85 -0.35
N LYS A 115 1.35 4.68 -1.23
CA LYS A 115 0.69 5.95 -0.87
C LYS A 115 -0.52 5.71 0.03
N CYS A 116 -1.37 4.75 -0.29
CA CYS A 116 -2.54 4.43 0.52
C CYS A 116 -2.13 3.89 1.90
N VAL A 117 -1.13 3.02 1.97
CA VAL A 117 -0.59 2.50 3.25
C VAL A 117 -0.07 3.65 4.12
N ARG A 118 0.68 4.61 3.55
CA ARG A 118 1.15 5.79 4.30
C ARG A 118 0.01 6.67 4.81
N ARG A 119 -1.07 6.83 4.05
CA ARG A 119 -2.28 7.55 4.50
C ARG A 119 -2.95 6.79 5.65
N ALA A 120 -3.09 5.48 5.53
CA ALA A 120 -3.63 4.64 6.60
C ALA A 120 -2.79 4.74 7.89
N THR A 121 -1.46 4.77 7.81
CA THR A 121 -0.60 5.02 8.99
C THR A 121 -0.88 6.38 9.64
N SER A 122 -1.18 7.40 8.82
CA SER A 122 -1.49 8.75 9.31
C SER A 122 -2.84 8.82 10.05
N SER A 123 -3.71 7.81 9.91
CA SER A 123 -4.95 7.70 10.70
C SER A 123 -4.70 7.39 12.18
N GLY A 124 -3.51 6.88 12.53
CA GLY A 124 -3.17 6.45 13.89
C GLY A 124 -3.87 5.16 14.34
N SER A 125 -4.58 4.46 13.44
CA SER A 125 -5.25 3.18 13.72
C SER A 125 -4.52 2.03 13.03
N VAL A 126 -4.16 1.00 13.81
CA VAL A 126 -3.54 -0.23 13.28
C VAL A 126 -4.51 -0.99 12.38
N ASP A 127 -5.79 -1.00 12.71
CA ASP A 127 -6.83 -1.66 11.90
C ASP A 127 -6.91 -1.08 10.49
N CYS A 128 -6.80 0.24 10.37
CA CYS A 128 -6.79 0.91 9.07
C CYS A 128 -5.55 0.53 8.24
N VAL A 129 -4.39 0.41 8.88
CA VAL A 129 -3.15 -0.02 8.20
C VAL A 129 -3.27 -1.46 7.73
N CYS A 130 -3.76 -2.36 8.58
CA CYS A 130 -4.00 -3.76 8.22
C CYS A 130 -5.01 -3.88 7.08
N ALA A 131 -6.12 -3.14 7.14
CA ALA A 131 -7.12 -3.14 6.07
C ALA A 131 -6.54 -2.60 4.75
N ALA A 132 -5.80 -1.50 4.78
CA ALA A 132 -5.17 -0.94 3.58
C ALA A 132 -4.14 -1.88 2.96
N LEU A 133 -3.36 -2.60 3.77
CA LEU A 133 -2.42 -3.62 3.30
C LEU A 133 -3.16 -4.80 2.65
N ASN A 134 -4.18 -5.33 3.31
CA ASN A 134 -4.97 -6.44 2.78
C ASN A 134 -5.67 -6.07 1.46
N ASN A 135 -6.24 -4.87 1.37
CA ASN A 135 -6.83 -4.35 0.15
C ASN A 135 -5.77 -4.21 -0.97
N GLY A 136 -4.57 -3.74 -0.63
CA GLY A 136 -3.46 -3.66 -1.57
C GLY A 136 -3.01 -5.02 -2.09
N VAL A 137 -2.88 -6.02 -1.20
CA VAL A 137 -2.54 -7.40 -1.58
C VAL A 137 -3.61 -7.98 -2.50
N ALA A 138 -4.89 -7.89 -2.10
CA ALA A 138 -6.00 -8.38 -2.91
C ALA A 138 -6.03 -7.73 -4.30
N LEU A 139 -5.82 -6.42 -4.39
CA LEU A 139 -5.76 -5.69 -5.65
C LEU A 139 -4.62 -6.15 -6.56
N LEU A 140 -3.45 -6.44 -5.98
CA LEU A 140 -2.29 -6.93 -6.71
C LEU A 140 -2.49 -8.36 -7.22
N GLU A 141 -3.04 -9.24 -6.39
CA GLU A 141 -3.29 -10.65 -6.71
C GLU A 141 -4.44 -10.85 -7.71
N THR A 142 -5.37 -9.90 -7.79
CA THR A 142 -6.54 -10.00 -8.67
C THR A 142 -6.37 -9.13 -9.91
N THR A 143 -6.71 -7.84 -9.83
CA THR A 143 -6.77 -6.91 -10.96
C THR A 143 -5.41 -6.76 -11.64
N PHE A 144 -4.36 -6.50 -10.86
CA PHE A 144 -3.05 -6.22 -11.44
C PHE A 144 -2.38 -7.48 -12.01
N TYR A 145 -2.49 -8.61 -11.31
CA TYR A 145 -2.03 -9.90 -11.82
C TYR A 145 -2.70 -10.27 -13.15
N GLN A 146 -4.03 -10.15 -13.24
CA GLN A 146 -4.77 -10.43 -14.47
C GLN A 146 -4.32 -9.53 -15.63
N TYR A 147 -4.09 -8.25 -15.34
CA TYR A 147 -3.54 -7.30 -16.33
C TYR A 147 -2.17 -7.74 -16.84
N LEU A 148 -1.22 -8.01 -15.94
CA LEU A 148 0.13 -8.46 -16.30
C LEU A 148 0.11 -9.79 -17.04
N PHE A 149 -0.70 -10.75 -16.58
CA PHE A 149 -0.83 -12.06 -17.20
C PHE A 149 -1.37 -11.95 -18.62
N GLY A 150 -2.42 -11.14 -18.84
CA GLY A 150 -2.95 -10.85 -20.17
C GLY A 150 -1.90 -10.17 -21.06
N ALA A 151 -1.15 -9.21 -20.50
CA ALA A 151 -0.08 -8.53 -21.23
C ALA A 151 1.05 -9.47 -21.68
N VAL A 152 1.37 -10.49 -20.88
CA VAL A 152 2.36 -11.53 -21.20
C VAL A 152 1.80 -12.54 -22.22
N GLN A 153 0.54 -12.97 -22.08
CA GLN A 153 -0.11 -13.87 -23.03
C GLN A 153 -0.24 -13.25 -24.43
N ALA A 154 -0.48 -11.94 -24.50
CA ALA A 154 -0.51 -11.21 -25.77
C ALA A 154 0.85 -11.16 -26.49
N GLY A 155 1.92 -11.59 -25.82
CA GLY A 155 3.28 -11.62 -26.35
C GLY A 155 4.03 -10.30 -26.18
N TYR A 156 5.34 -10.37 -26.38
CA TYR A 156 6.18 -9.19 -26.58
C TYR A 156 6.12 -8.80 -28.06
N PRO A 157 6.06 -7.51 -28.42
CA PRO A 157 6.05 -7.09 -29.83
C PRO A 157 7.25 -7.65 -30.63
N SER A 158 8.34 -8.04 -29.97
CA SER A 158 9.48 -8.71 -30.58
C SER A 158 9.16 -10.10 -31.18
N THR A 159 8.10 -10.80 -30.76
CA THR A 159 7.71 -12.07 -31.39
C THR A 159 7.03 -11.87 -32.75
N ASN A 160 6.41 -10.71 -32.97
CA ASN A 160 5.87 -10.36 -34.28
C ASN A 160 6.98 -10.14 -35.29
N PHE A 161 8.13 -9.59 -34.88
CA PHE A 161 9.29 -9.48 -35.78
C PHE A 161 9.75 -10.84 -36.28
N ALA A 162 9.81 -11.85 -35.41
CA ALA A 162 10.18 -13.21 -35.81
C ALA A 162 9.13 -13.82 -36.76
N ALA A 163 7.85 -13.66 -36.47
CA ALA A 163 6.76 -14.15 -37.32
C ALA A 163 6.72 -13.45 -38.68
N GLU A 164 6.89 -12.13 -38.71
CA GLU A 164 6.91 -11.32 -39.93
C GLU A 164 8.15 -11.60 -40.78
N ALA A 165 9.32 -11.78 -40.16
CA ALA A 165 10.55 -12.20 -40.84
C ALA A 165 10.39 -13.61 -41.46
N LEU A 166 9.74 -14.54 -40.76
CA LEU A 166 9.50 -15.90 -41.26
C LEU A 166 8.49 -15.90 -42.42
N GLN A 167 7.43 -15.11 -42.30
CA GLN A 167 6.43 -14.91 -43.36
C GLN A 167 7.08 -14.27 -44.61
N THR A 168 7.94 -13.26 -44.43
CA THR A 168 8.67 -12.59 -45.51
C THR A 168 9.64 -13.55 -46.20
N ALA A 169 10.37 -14.36 -45.44
CA ALA A 169 11.26 -15.38 -45.98
C ALA A 169 10.50 -16.47 -46.76
N GLN A 170 9.35 -16.92 -46.25
CA GLN A 170 8.50 -17.89 -46.96
C GLN A 170 7.93 -17.33 -48.27
N ASN A 171 7.46 -16.08 -48.26
CA ASN A 171 6.97 -15.42 -49.47
C ASN A 171 8.08 -15.28 -50.51
N ALA A 172 9.29 -14.88 -50.11
CA ALA A 172 10.45 -14.81 -51.00
C ALA A 172 10.81 -16.19 -51.58
N TYR A 173 10.75 -17.25 -50.78
CA TYR A 173 11.04 -18.62 -51.23
C TYR A 173 10.04 -19.10 -52.29
N ASN A 174 8.75 -18.83 -52.09
CA ASN A 174 7.70 -19.19 -53.04
C ASN A 174 7.86 -18.44 -54.39
N VAL A 175 8.27 -17.18 -54.35
CA VAL A 175 8.55 -16.39 -55.58
C VAL A 175 9.76 -16.95 -56.34
N ILE A 176 10.79 -17.41 -55.65
CA ILE A 176 11.98 -18.00 -56.28
C ILE A 176 11.64 -19.35 -56.93
N GLN A 177 10.93 -20.24 -56.23
CA GLN A 177 10.51 -21.54 -56.77
C GLN A 177 9.65 -21.38 -58.04
N HIS A 178 8.63 -20.52 -57.97
CA HIS A 178 7.78 -20.28 -59.15
C HIS A 178 8.49 -19.49 -60.26
N GLY A 179 9.49 -18.67 -59.92
CA GLY A 179 10.32 -17.95 -60.90
C GLY A 179 11.22 -18.89 -61.71
N GLU A 180 11.81 -19.90 -61.06
CA GLU A 180 12.63 -20.91 -61.75
C GLU A 180 11.79 -21.82 -62.66
N ASP A 181 10.59 -22.21 -62.25
CA ASP A 181 9.66 -22.99 -63.08
C ASP A 181 9.25 -22.24 -64.37
N VAL A 182 8.97 -20.94 -64.25
CA VAL A 182 8.61 -20.10 -65.40
C VAL A 182 9.80 -19.91 -66.35
N PHE A 183 11.02 -19.78 -65.82
CA PHE A 183 12.24 -19.68 -66.61
C PHE A 183 12.55 -20.99 -67.36
N PHE A 184 12.36 -22.14 -66.70
CA PHE A 184 12.59 -23.46 -67.31
C PHE A 184 11.58 -23.79 -68.43
N VAL A 185 10.31 -23.36 -68.27
CA VAL A 185 9.28 -23.47 -69.32
C VAL A 185 9.58 -22.51 -70.49
N HIS A 186 10.07 -21.30 -70.21
CA HIS A 186 10.42 -20.35 -71.26
C HIS A 186 11.65 -20.82 -72.08
N CYS A 187 12.66 -21.39 -71.43
CA CYS A 187 13.83 -21.96 -72.11
C CYS A 187 13.50 -23.22 -72.93
N ASN A 188 12.65 -24.14 -72.43
CA ASN A 188 12.24 -25.31 -73.21
C ASN A 188 11.43 -24.96 -74.47
N ASN A 189 10.66 -23.86 -74.44
CA ASN A 189 9.92 -23.40 -75.62
C ASN A 189 10.79 -22.69 -76.66
N LEU A 190 11.98 -22.20 -76.29
CA LEU A 190 12.92 -21.60 -77.26
C LEU A 190 13.79 -22.64 -77.99
N GLU A 191 13.93 -23.86 -77.47
CA GLU A 191 14.67 -24.95 -78.12
C GLU A 191 13.83 -25.75 -79.16
N LEU A 192 12.55 -25.41 -79.33
CA LEU A 192 11.60 -26.07 -80.23
C LEU A 192 11.21 -25.25 -81.48
N GLN A 193 11.95 -24.17 -81.81
CA GLN A 193 11.84 -23.41 -83.07
C GLN A 193 13.16 -23.43 -83.84
#